data_AF-A0A5S3P1F3-F1
#
_entry.id   AF-A0A5S3P1F3-F1
#
_cell.length_a   1.000
_cell.length_b   1.000
_cell.length_c   1.000
_cell.angle_alpha   90.00
_cell.angle_beta   90.00
_cell.angle_gamma   90.00
#
_symmetry.space_group_name_H-M   'P 1'
#
loop_
_entity.id
_entity.type
_entity.pdbx_description
1 polymer ?
#
loop_
_entity_poly.entity_id
_entity_poly.type
_entity_poly.pdbx_seq_one_letter_code
_entity_poly.pdbx_strand_id
1 'polypeptide(L)'
;MAEQLRSDTLFTALTRPQMFVGVTYTFFIINAVIAVELILIFRAWWVLLIALALHGAGVLLCLREPRFFDLWITRVRNCPRVRNHDLWQCNSYRP
;
A
#
# COMPACT_ATOMS: atom_id res chain seq x y z
N MET A 1 15.49 -40.82 -16.50
CA MET A 1 15.36 -39.50 -17.15
C MET A 1 14.60 -38.60 -16.20
N ALA A 2 15.22 -37.53 -15.71
CA ALA A 2 14.50 -36.56 -14.88
C ALA A 2 13.49 -35.83 -15.76
N GLU A 3 12.23 -35.82 -15.34
CA GLU A 3 11.14 -35.12 -16.01
C GLU A 3 11.47 -33.62 -16.05
N GLN A 4 11.47 -33.03 -17.24
CA GLN A 4 11.75 -31.60 -17.39
C GLN A 4 10.56 -30.79 -16.86
N LEU A 5 10.85 -29.88 -15.93
CA LEU A 5 9.88 -28.93 -15.38
C LEU A 5 9.26 -28.09 -16.51
N ARG A 6 7.99 -28.33 -16.79
CA ARG A 6 7.17 -27.50 -17.68
C ARG A 6 6.98 -26.13 -17.01
N SER A 7 7.39 -25.07 -17.70
CA SER A 7 7.25 -23.69 -17.24
C SER A 7 6.50 -22.87 -18.29
N ASP A 8 5.53 -22.07 -17.82
CA ASP A 8 4.74 -21.16 -18.63
C ASP A 8 5.07 -19.71 -18.23
N THR A 9 4.91 -18.76 -19.16
CA THR A 9 5.17 -17.34 -18.88
C THR A 9 4.09 -16.76 -17.97
N LEU A 10 4.49 -16.19 -16.83
CA LEU A 10 3.56 -15.55 -15.90
C LEU A 10 3.32 -14.08 -16.27
N PHE A 11 2.11 -13.77 -16.74
CA PHE A 11 1.66 -12.40 -17.00
C PHE A 11 1.28 -11.69 -15.69
N THR A 12 2.27 -11.11 -15.02
CA THR A 12 2.10 -10.45 -13.71
C THR A 12 1.19 -9.22 -13.71
N ALA A 13 0.87 -8.65 -14.87
CA ALA A 13 0.00 -7.48 -14.98
C ALA A 13 -1.43 -7.79 -14.51
N LEU A 14 -1.96 -8.97 -14.82
CA LEU A 14 -3.31 -9.38 -14.43
C LEU A 14 -3.42 -9.76 -12.96
N THR A 15 -2.30 -10.04 -12.31
CA THR A 15 -2.27 -10.46 -10.90
C THR A 15 -1.82 -9.35 -9.95
N ARG A 16 -1.37 -8.20 -10.46
CA ARG A 16 -0.98 -7.04 -9.64
C ARG A 16 -2.15 -6.08 -9.44
N PRO A 17 -2.19 -5.35 -8.31
CA PRO A 17 -3.18 -4.30 -8.12
C PRO A 17 -2.97 -3.21 -9.18
N GLN A 18 -4.05 -2.53 -9.56
CA GLN A 18 -3.97 -1.37 -10.43
C GLN A 18 -3.15 -0.27 -9.73
N MET A 19 -2.11 0.21 -10.42
CA MET A 19 -1.20 1.24 -9.93
C MET A 19 -1.19 2.46 -10.86
N PHE A 20 -0.91 3.63 -10.29
CA PHE A 20 -0.73 4.88 -11.02
C PHE A 20 0.47 5.62 -10.45
N VAL A 21 1.47 5.94 -11.29
CA VAL A 21 2.70 6.67 -10.92
C VAL A 21 3.35 6.11 -9.65
N GLY A 22 3.50 4.78 -9.57
CA GLY A 22 4.24 4.10 -8.50
C GLY A 22 3.47 3.83 -7.20
N VAL A 23 2.18 4.21 -7.09
CA VAL A 23 1.31 3.90 -5.94
C VAL A 23 0.05 3.16 -6.38
N THR A 24 -0.71 2.57 -5.45
CA THR A 24 -2.01 1.97 -5.76
C THR A 24 -3.01 3.02 -6.22
N TYR A 25 -3.94 2.64 -7.10
CA TYR A 25 -4.97 3.56 -7.59
C TYR A 25 -5.77 4.20 -6.46
N THR A 26 -6.18 3.43 -5.46
CA THR A 26 -6.89 3.94 -4.27
C THR A 26 -6.09 5.02 -3.53
N PHE A 27 -4.80 4.79 -3.30
CA PHE A 27 -3.95 5.77 -2.64
C PHE A 27 -3.77 7.04 -3.47
N PHE A 28 -3.61 6.91 -4.79
CA PHE A 28 -3.53 8.07 -5.69
C PHE A 28 -4.77 8.95 -5.59
N ILE A 29 -5.97 8.35 -5.58
CA ILE A 29 -7.24 9.08 -5.43
C ILE A 29 -7.31 9.77 -4.06
N ILE A 30 -6.94 9.08 -2.98
CA ILE A 30 -6.91 9.68 -1.63
C ILE A 30 -5.96 10.88 -1.60
N ASN A 31 -4.76 10.75 -2.18
CA ASN A 31 -3.79 11.84 -2.24
C ASN A 31 -4.34 13.04 -3.04
N ALA A 32 -5.03 12.79 -4.15
CA ALA A 32 -5.68 13.83 -4.94
C ALA A 32 -6.81 14.53 -4.17
N VAL A 33 -7.65 13.78 -3.44
CA VAL A 33 -8.71 14.36 -2.59
C VAL A 33 -8.10 15.24 -1.51
N ILE A 34 -7.08 14.76 -0.80
CA ILE A 34 -6.35 15.55 0.22
C ILE A 34 -5.78 16.83 -0.41
N ALA A 35 -5.17 16.73 -1.60
CA ALA A 35 -4.61 17.90 -2.27
C ALA A 35 -5.69 18.95 -2.60
N VAL A 36 -6.84 18.52 -3.11
CA VAL A 36 -7.98 19.39 -3.42
C VAL A 36 -8.52 20.05 -2.15
N GLU A 37 -8.77 19.28 -1.09
CA GLU A 37 -9.26 19.80 0.19
C GLU A 37 -8.32 20.85 0.78
N LEU A 38 -7.02 20.56 0.80
CA LEU A 38 -6.02 21.50 1.31
C LEU A 38 -5.92 22.76 0.43
N ILE A 39 -6.03 22.65 -0.90
CA ILE A 39 -6.08 23.81 -1.79
C ILE A 39 -7.30 24.68 -1.47
N LEU A 40 -8.47 24.09 -1.22
CA LEU A 40 -9.68 24.83 -0.90
C LEU A 40 -9.58 25.57 0.45
N ILE A 41 -8.91 24.96 1.44
CA ILE A 41 -8.71 25.52 2.78
C ILE A 41 -7.66 26.64 2.74
N PHE A 42 -6.46 26.34 2.26
CA PHE A 42 -5.31 27.27 2.33
C PHE A 42 -5.27 28.26 1.17
N ARG A 43 -5.97 27.96 0.06
CA ARG A 43 -6.01 28.78 -1.16
C ARG A 43 -4.62 29.14 -1.68
N ALA A 44 -3.69 28.19 -1.58
CA ALA A 44 -2.28 28.43 -1.87
C ALA A 44 -1.67 27.28 -2.68
N TRP A 45 -0.83 27.63 -3.65
CA TRP A 45 -0.19 26.68 -4.56
C TRP A 45 0.83 25.76 -3.86
N TRP A 46 1.44 26.22 -2.75
CA TRP A 46 2.45 25.46 -2.01
C TRP A 46 1.91 24.14 -1.44
N VAL A 47 0.57 24.00 -1.31
CA VAL A 47 -0.10 22.76 -0.92
C VAL A 47 0.29 21.58 -1.82
N LEU A 48 0.61 21.83 -3.10
CA LEU A 48 1.09 20.79 -4.00
C LEU A 48 2.38 20.12 -3.51
N LEU A 49 3.21 20.80 -2.72
CA LEU A 49 4.40 20.20 -2.10
C LEU A 49 4.02 19.14 -1.06
N ILE A 50 2.93 19.36 -0.31
CA ILE A 50 2.40 18.35 0.61
C ILE A 50 1.92 17.13 -0.17
N ALA A 51 1.13 17.34 -1.22
CA ALA A 51 0.64 16.27 -2.08
C ALA A 51 1.77 15.46 -2.73
N LEU A 52 2.86 16.13 -3.13
CA LEU A 52 4.05 15.49 -3.67
C LEU A 52 4.81 14.70 -2.60
N ALA A 53 4.96 15.23 -1.39
CA ALA A 53 5.60 14.55 -0.28
C ALA A 53 4.83 13.29 0.13
N LEU A 54 3.51 13.39 0.25
CA LEU A 54 2.63 12.25 0.54
C LEU A 54 2.71 11.20 -0.58
N HIS A 55 2.65 11.62 -1.85
CA HIS A 55 2.80 10.70 -2.98
C HIS A 55 4.17 10.01 -2.98
N GLY A 56 5.24 10.77 -2.75
CA GLY A 56 6.60 10.24 -2.65
C GLY A 56 6.74 9.20 -1.54
N ALA A 57 6.16 9.46 -0.36
CA ALA A 57 6.10 8.47 0.72
C ALA A 57 5.33 7.20 0.29
N GLY A 58 4.20 7.36 -0.40
CA GLY A 58 3.45 6.25 -0.97
C GLY A 58 4.26 5.41 -1.96
N VAL A 59 5.02 6.05 -2.84
CA VAL A 59 5.91 5.36 -3.78
C VAL A 59 6.96 4.55 -3.02
N LEU A 60 7.59 5.15 -1.99
CA LEU A 60 8.59 4.47 -1.17
C LEU A 60 8.03 3.22 -0.48
N LEU A 61 6.80 3.27 0.03
CA LEU A 61 6.12 2.12 0.63
C LEU A 61 5.83 1.02 -0.40
N CYS A 62 5.46 1.39 -1.62
CA CYS A 62 5.15 0.46 -2.70
C CYS A 62 6.38 -0.09 -3.46
N LEU A 63 7.60 0.37 -3.17
CA LEU A 63 8.82 -0.07 -3.88
C LEU A 63 9.06 -1.59 -3.80
N ARG A 64 8.78 -2.19 -2.64
CA ARG A 64 8.99 -3.63 -2.42
C ARG A 64 7.70 -4.44 -2.59
N GLU A 65 6.57 -3.88 -2.15
CA GLU A 65 5.28 -4.57 -2.16
C GLU A 65 4.19 -3.65 -2.74
N PRO A 66 3.74 -3.88 -3.98
CA PRO A 66 2.66 -3.11 -4.60
C PRO A 66 1.37 -3.05 -3.78
N ARG A 67 1.07 -4.10 -3.00
CA ARG A 67 -0.14 -4.23 -2.18
C ARG A 67 0.06 -3.72 -0.75
N PHE A 68 1.10 -2.93 -0.48
CA PHE A 68 1.43 -2.49 0.88
C PHE A 68 0.22 -1.95 1.65
N PHE A 69 -0.55 -1.04 1.03
CA PHE A 69 -1.72 -0.43 1.65
C PHE A 69 -2.84 -1.44 1.95
N ASP A 70 -3.13 -2.33 1.00
CA ASP A 70 -4.17 -3.35 1.19
C ASP A 70 -3.78 -4.30 2.33
N LEU A 71 -2.54 -4.78 2.33
CA LEU A 71 -2.01 -5.65 3.37
C LEU A 71 -1.98 -4.97 4.74
N TRP A 72 -1.62 -3.68 4.78
CA TRP A 72 -1.65 -2.89 5.99
C TRP A 72 -3.07 -2.76 6.55
N ILE A 73 -4.05 -2.42 5.70
CA ILE A 73 -5.46 -2.35 6.08
C ILE A 73 -5.97 -3.72 6.56
N THR A 74 -5.68 -4.80 5.84
CA THR A 74 -6.04 -6.16 6.25
C THR A 74 -5.44 -6.52 7.60
N ARG A 75 -4.16 -6.20 7.83
CA ARG A 75 -3.49 -6.42 9.11
C ARG A 75 -4.18 -5.65 10.24
N VAL A 76 -4.48 -4.37 10.04
CA VAL A 76 -5.14 -3.55 11.07
C VAL A 76 -6.55 -4.04 11.37
N ARG A 77 -7.31 -4.47 10.35
CA ARG A 77 -8.70 -4.93 10.49
C ARG A 77 -8.83 -6.33 11.09
N ASN A 78 -8.05 -7.28 10.59
CA ASN A 78 -8.23 -8.70 10.89
C ASN A 78 -7.20 -9.25 11.87
N CYS A 79 -6.04 -8.60 11.99
CA CYS A 79 -4.93 -9.07 12.82
C CYS A 79 -4.35 -7.94 13.69
N PRO A 80 -5.17 -7.20 14.46
CA PRO A 80 -4.65 -6.14 15.32
C PRO A 80 -3.68 -6.71 16.36
N ARG A 81 -2.72 -5.89 16.78
CA ARG A 81 -1.70 -6.29 17.76
C ARG A 81 -2.37 -6.58 19.11
N VAL A 82 -2.17 -7.79 19.63
CA VAL A 82 -2.72 -8.20 20.95
C VAL A 82 -1.86 -7.70 22.11
N ARG A 83 -2.43 -7.59 23.31
CA ARG A 83 -1.75 -7.06 24.52
C ARG A 83 -0.46 -7.80 24.89
N ASN A 84 -0.37 -9.09 24.58
CA ASN A 84 0.81 -9.90 24.88
C ASN A 84 1.80 -9.99 23.71
N HIS A 85 1.61 -9.21 22.63
CA HIS A 85 2.50 -9.24 21.49
C HIS A 85 3.94 -8.86 21.87
N ASP A 86 4.14 -7.99 22.86
CA ASP A 86 5.50 -7.60 23.27
C ASP A 86 6.27 -8.77 23.90
N LEU A 87 5.56 -9.68 24.56
CA LEU A 87 6.14 -10.88 25.14
C LEU A 87 6.49 -11.92 24.06
N TRP A 88 5.56 -12.16 23.12
CA TRP A 88 5.68 -13.27 22.15
C TRP A 88 6.21 -12.86 20.78
N GLN A 89 6.27 -11.56 20.49
CA GLN A 89 6.55 -10.98 19.18
C GLN A 89 5.61 -11.50 18.06
N CYS A 90 4.46 -12.04 18.45
CA CYS A 90 3.42 -12.54 17.56
C CYS A 90 2.04 -12.38 18.20
N ASN A 91 0.99 -12.43 17.37
CA ASN A 91 -0.37 -12.45 17.87
C ASN A 91 -0.73 -13.87 18.35
N SER A 92 -1.04 -14.02 19.63
CA SER A 92 -1.57 -15.28 20.15
C SER A 92 -2.99 -15.53 19.63
N TYR A 93 -3.19 -16.66 18.95
CA TYR A 93 -4.51 -17.11 18.53
C TYR A 93 -5.20 -17.80 19.72
N ARG A 94 -6.41 -17.35 20.06
CA ARG A 94 -7.32 -18.09 20.94
C ARG A 94 -8.59 -18.38 20.14
N PRO A 95 -8.87 -19.65 19.80
CA PRO A 95 -10.11 -20.01 19.10
C PRO A 95 -11.35 -19.65 19.92
#